data_AF-E2IFN0-F1
#
_entry.id   AF-E2IFN0-F1
#
_cell.length_a   1.000
_cell.length_b   1.000
_cell.length_c   1.000
_cell.angle_alpha   90.00
_cell.angle_beta   90.00
_cell.angle_gamma   90.00
#
_symmetry.space_group_name_H-M   'P 1'
#
loop_
_entity.id
_entity.type
_entity.pdbx_description
1 polymer ?
#
loop_
_entity_poly.entity_id
_entity_poly.type
_entity_poly.pdbx_seq_one_letter_code
_entity_poly.pdbx_strand_id
1 'polypeptide(L)'
;HDHNQLQRIVQAGDVKDGDLILEIGPGLGPLTSLLLGHAKRVLAVEKDPRLVTFLRKKFEKEANLELVHADALEYLRAPHDWTNWKMISNLPYSVGSPILVDLANTAKPPERMTVTL
;
A
#
# COMPACT_ATOMS: atom_id res chain seq x y z
N HIS A 1 5.01 9.59 -18.10
CA HIS A 1 5.77 10.17 -16.99
C HIS A 1 5.57 9.39 -15.69
N ASP A 2 4.34 8.95 -15.39
CA ASP A 2 4.00 8.29 -14.12
C ASP A 2 4.65 6.91 -13.91
N HIS A 3 4.80 6.09 -14.96
CA HIS A 3 5.39 4.75 -14.80
C HIS A 3 6.84 4.80 -14.28
N ASN A 4 7.63 5.78 -14.73
CA ASN A 4 9.00 5.96 -14.24
C ASN A 4 9.02 6.39 -12.76
N GLN A 5 8.03 7.15 -12.30
CA GLN A 5 7.91 7.51 -10.88
C GLN A 5 7.53 6.29 -10.04
N LEU A 6 6.60 5.46 -10.54
CA LEU A 6 6.20 4.22 -9.86
C LEU A 6 7.33 3.19 -9.77
N GLN A 7 8.17 3.08 -10.80
CA GLN A 7 9.38 2.26 -10.73
C GLN A 7 10.37 2.81 -9.69
N ARG A 8 10.55 4.14 -9.65
CA ARG A 8 11.44 4.78 -8.68
C ARG A 8 10.99 4.58 -7.24
N ILE A 9 9.69 4.66 -6.93
CA ILE A 9 9.20 4.43 -5.56
C ILE A 9 9.39 2.96 -5.14
N VAL A 10 9.17 2.00 -6.04
CA VAL A 10 9.44 0.57 -5.77
C VAL A 10 10.94 0.33 -5.52
N GLN A 11 11.81 0.89 -6.36
CA GLN A 11 13.26 0.80 -6.19
C GLN A 11 13.74 1.49 -4.91
N ALA A 12 13.25 2.70 -4.65
CA ALA A 12 13.54 3.44 -3.43
C ALA A 12 13.02 2.72 -2.18
N GLY A 13 11.98 1.90 -2.32
CA GLY A 13 11.46 1.04 -1.25
C GLY A 13 12.32 -0.19 -0.95
N ASP A 14 13.27 -0.53 -1.82
CA ASP A 14 14.03 -1.79 -1.77
C ASP A 14 13.09 -3.01 -1.60
N VAL A 15 12.06 -3.09 -2.45
CA VAL A 15 11.05 -4.15 -2.43
C VAL A 15 11.64 -5.46 -2.96
N LYS A 16 11.47 -6.53 -2.19
CA LYS A 16 12.02 -7.89 -2.42
C LYS A 16 10.94 -8.95 -2.29
N ASP A 17 11.24 -10.13 -2.85
CA ASP A 17 10.33 -11.28 -2.93
C ASP A 17 9.76 -11.75 -1.59
N GLY A 18 10.46 -11.51 -0.48
CA GLY A 18 10.04 -11.87 0.88
C GLY A 18 9.19 -10.82 1.59
N ASP A 19 9.06 -9.61 1.04
CA ASP A 19 8.48 -8.47 1.75
C ASP A 19 6.96 -8.55 1.85
N LEU A 20 6.44 -8.07 2.98
CA LEU A 20 5.03 -7.77 3.19
C LEU A 20 4.81 -6.28 2.94
N ILE A 21 3.99 -5.94 1.95
CA ILE A 21 3.78 -4.56 1.54
C ILE A 21 2.40 -4.07 1.94
N LEU A 22 2.35 -2.92 2.61
CA LEU A 22 1.14 -2.12 2.81
C LEU A 22 1.08 -1.03 1.73
N GLU A 23 -0.01 -1.01 0.96
CA GLU A 23 -0.35 0.04 0.00
C GLU A 23 -1.64 0.75 0.44
N ILE A 24 -1.57 2.07 0.64
CA ILE A 24 -2.75 2.90 0.96
C ILE A 24 -3.17 3.67 -0.29
N GLY A 25 -4.44 3.52 -0.67
CA GLY A 25 -5.01 4.21 -1.83
C GLY A 25 -4.44 3.70 -3.16
N PRO A 26 -4.59 2.41 -3.50
CA PRO A 26 -4.08 1.84 -4.75
C PRO A 26 -4.65 2.49 -6.02
N GLY A 27 -5.80 3.17 -5.95
CA GLY A 27 -6.40 3.83 -7.10
C GLY A 27 -6.80 2.83 -8.18
N LEU A 28 -6.28 3.00 -9.40
CA LEU A 28 -6.45 2.06 -10.52
C LEU A 28 -5.42 0.89 -10.50
N GLY A 29 -4.60 0.82 -9.45
CA GLY A 29 -3.60 -0.22 -9.22
C GLY A 29 -2.37 -0.24 -10.13
N PRO A 30 -1.86 0.89 -10.69
CA PRO A 30 -0.59 0.83 -11.42
C PRO A 30 0.60 0.52 -10.49
N LEU A 31 0.59 1.02 -9.25
CA LEU A 31 1.59 0.69 -8.24
C LEU A 31 1.39 -0.74 -7.70
N THR A 32 0.16 -1.11 -7.33
CA THR A 32 -0.21 -2.47 -6.94
C THR A 32 0.33 -3.52 -7.92
N SER A 33 0.16 -3.30 -9.22
CA SER A 33 0.64 -4.22 -10.26
C SER A 33 2.17 -4.42 -10.24
N LEU A 34 2.93 -3.39 -9.90
CA LEU A 34 4.39 -3.50 -9.75
C LEU A 34 4.75 -4.23 -8.47
N LEU A 35 4.09 -3.91 -7.36
CA LEU A 35 4.33 -4.52 -6.06
C LEU A 35 4.05 -6.03 -6.09
N LEU A 36 2.94 -6.45 -6.71
CA LEU A 36 2.56 -7.87 -6.82
C LEU A 36 3.60 -8.71 -7.57
N GLY A 37 4.34 -8.11 -8.51
CA GLY A 37 5.42 -8.79 -9.23
C GLY A 37 6.73 -8.92 -8.45
N HIS A 38 6.88 -8.21 -7.32
CA HIS A 38 8.14 -8.15 -6.57
C HIS A 38 8.01 -8.57 -5.10
N ALA A 39 6.82 -8.57 -4.52
CA ALA A 39 6.59 -8.79 -3.08
C ALA A 39 5.90 -10.13 -2.79
N LYS A 40 6.14 -10.64 -1.58
CA LYS A 40 5.50 -11.87 -1.09
C LYS A 40 3.99 -11.70 -0.94
N ARG A 41 3.57 -10.55 -0.44
CA ARG A 41 2.17 -10.20 -0.18
C ARG A 41 2.00 -8.69 -0.28
N VAL A 42 0.91 -8.26 -0.89
CA VAL A 42 0.47 -6.87 -0.92
C VAL A 42 -0.87 -6.78 -0.21
N LEU A 43 -0.95 -5.99 0.86
CA LEU A 43 -2.19 -5.56 1.49
C LEU A 43 -2.50 -4.15 0.99
N ALA A 44 -3.58 -4.01 0.23
CA ALA A 44 -4.04 -2.73 -0.29
C ALA A 44 -5.30 -2.26 0.45
N VAL A 45 -5.33 -1.01 0.91
CA VAL A 45 -6.49 -0.39 1.57
C VAL A 45 -7.07 0.68 0.65
N GLU A 46 -8.32 0.51 0.22
CA GLU A 46 -9.03 1.43 -0.65
C GLU A 46 -10.39 1.80 -0.07
N LYS A 47 -10.74 3.08 -0.14
CA LYS A 47 -11.99 3.63 0.39
C LYS A 47 -13.10 3.67 -0.66
N ASP A 48 -12.77 3.89 -1.94
CA ASP A 48 -13.79 3.97 -2.99
C ASP A 48 -14.29 2.56 -3.37
N PRO A 49 -15.57 2.21 -3.11
CA PRO A 49 -16.11 0.89 -3.42
C PRO A 49 -16.07 0.55 -4.92
N ARG A 50 -16.09 1.56 -5.80
CA ARG A 50 -16.00 1.36 -7.25
C ARG A 50 -14.59 0.91 -7.63
N LEU A 51 -13.56 1.51 -7.04
CA LEU A 51 -12.17 1.13 -7.23
C LEU A 51 -11.90 -0.24 -6.62
N VAL A 52 -12.45 -0.54 -5.45
CA VAL A 52 -12.36 -1.89 -4.86
C VAL A 52 -12.91 -2.94 -5.82
N THR A 53 -14.10 -2.72 -6.36
CA THR A 53 -14.73 -3.64 -7.32
C THR A 53 -13.87 -3.82 -8.57
N PHE A 54 -13.32 -2.72 -9.09
CA PHE A 54 -12.41 -2.73 -10.22
C PHE A 54 -11.13 -3.53 -9.93
N LEU A 55 -10.48 -3.28 -8.79
CA LEU A 55 -9.22 -3.92 -8.39
C LEU A 55 -9.41 -5.43 -8.15
N ARG A 56 -10.51 -5.84 -7.51
CA ARG A 56 -10.85 -7.27 -7.33
C ARG A 56 -10.94 -8.00 -8.66
N LYS A 57 -11.57 -7.38 -9.67
CA LYS A 57 -11.68 -7.96 -11.01
C LYS A 57 -10.33 -7.94 -11.73
N LYS A 58 -9.60 -6.82 -11.65
CA LYS A 58 -8.31 -6.64 -12.34
C LYS A 58 -7.25 -7.64 -11.85
N PHE A 59 -7.22 -7.91 -10.56
CA PHE A 59 -6.23 -8.75 -9.90
C PHE A 59 -6.82 -10.06 -9.38
N GLU A 60 -7.91 -10.56 -10.00
CA GLU A 60 -8.63 -11.76 -9.55
C GLU A 60 -7.74 -13.03 -9.48
N LYS A 61 -6.65 -13.05 -10.26
CA LYS A 61 -5.70 -14.17 -10.33
C LYS A 61 -4.48 -14.01 -9.42
N GLU A 62 -4.32 -12.85 -8.79
CA GLU A 62 -3.16 -12.52 -7.98
C GLU A 62 -3.41 -12.96 -6.52
N ALA A 63 -3.01 -14.19 -6.21
CA ALA A 63 -3.25 -14.79 -4.89
C ALA A 63 -2.48 -14.10 -3.75
N ASN A 64 -1.47 -13.30 -4.06
CA ASN A 64 -0.69 -12.51 -3.10
C ASN A 64 -1.25 -11.11 -2.86
N LEU A 65 -2.39 -10.74 -3.46
CA LEU A 65 -3.12 -9.51 -3.14
C LEU A 65 -4.20 -9.76 -2.08
N GLU A 66 -4.14 -8.97 -1.01
CA GLU A 66 -5.28 -8.76 -0.11
C GLU A 66 -5.80 -7.34 -0.30
N LEU A 67 -7.10 -7.20 -0.54
CA LEU A 67 -7.74 -5.90 -0.73
C LEU A 67 -8.81 -5.64 0.33
N VAL A 68 -8.55 -4.64 1.16
CA VAL A 68 -9.43 -4.17 2.22
C VAL A 68 -10.20 -2.94 1.75
N HIS A 69 -11.53 -3.00 1.88
CA HIS A 69 -12.41 -1.86 1.64
C HIS A 69 -12.63 -1.12 2.96
N ALA A 70 -11.89 -0.04 3.18
CA ALA A 70 -11.96 0.75 4.41
C ALA A 70 -11.41 2.18 4.21
N ASP A 71 -11.78 3.08 5.11
CA ASP A 71 -11.02 4.32 5.30
C ASP A 71 -9.68 3.99 5.96
N ALA A 72 -8.58 4.44 5.36
CA ALA A 72 -7.24 4.11 5.85
C ALA A 72 -6.97 4.66 7.26
N LEU A 73 -7.45 5.86 7.60
CA LEU A 73 -7.25 6.45 8.93
C LEU A 73 -8.03 5.65 9.99
N GLU A 74 -9.24 5.20 9.67
CA GLU A 74 -10.00 4.35 10.58
C GLU A 74 -9.37 2.97 10.72
N TYR A 75 -8.94 2.37 9.60
CA TYR A 75 -8.31 1.05 9.58
C TYR A 75 -7.02 1.02 10.40
N LEU A 76 -6.18 2.04 10.26
CA LEU A 76 -4.86 2.12 10.91
C LEU A 76 -4.94 2.40 12.42
N ARG A 77 -6.05 2.93 12.93
CA ARG A 77 -6.27 3.14 14.37
C ARG A 77 -6.51 1.84 15.13
N ALA A 78 -6.91 0.78 14.44
CA ALA A 78 -6.99 -0.54 15.06
C ALA A 78 -5.58 -1.08 15.37
N PRO A 79 -5.42 -1.96 16.37
CA PRO A 79 -4.12 -2.56 16.67
C PRO A 79 -3.67 -3.46 15.51
N HIS A 80 -2.55 -3.10 14.89
CA HIS A 80 -1.87 -3.87 13.86
C HIS A 80 -0.39 -4.07 14.22
N ASP A 81 0.19 -5.16 13.74
CA ASP A 81 1.62 -5.42 13.84
C ASP A 81 2.29 -5.20 12.48
N TRP A 82 2.89 -4.03 12.29
CA TRP A 82 3.59 -3.68 11.06
C TRP A 82 5.09 -3.98 11.13
N THR A 83 5.59 -4.63 12.18
CA THR A 83 7.05 -4.77 12.42
C THR A 83 7.82 -5.42 11.27
N ASN A 84 7.19 -6.27 10.46
CA ASN A 84 7.83 -6.93 9.29
C ASN A 84 7.24 -6.45 7.95
N TRP A 85 6.57 -5.29 7.96
CA TRP A 85 5.93 -4.71 6.79
C TRP A 85 6.70 -3.49 6.31
N LYS A 86 6.69 -3.27 5.00
CA LYS A 86 7.08 -2.01 4.38
C LYS A 86 5.83 -1.31 3.86
N MET A 87 5.74 0.00 4.02
CA MET A 87 4.70 0.80 3.39
C MET A 87 5.25 1.39 2.09
N ILE A 88 4.64 1.05 0.97
CA ILE A 88 4.97 1.61 -0.35
C ILE A 88 3.68 2.17 -0.94
N SER A 89 3.58 3.49 -1.11
CA SER A 89 2.30 4.11 -1.52
C SER A 89 2.50 5.43 -2.26
N ASN A 90 1.66 5.65 -3.28
CA ASN A 90 1.47 6.96 -3.87
C ASN A 90 0.28 7.64 -3.16
N LEU A 91 0.57 8.32 -2.05
CA LEU A 91 -0.46 8.76 -1.12
C LEU A 91 -1.28 9.93 -1.68
N PRO A 92 -2.59 10.01 -1.39
CA PRO A 92 -3.38 11.19 -1.69
C PRO A 92 -2.90 12.38 -0.83
N TYR A 93 -2.63 13.53 -1.46
CA TYR A 93 -2.25 14.76 -0.77
C TYR A 93 -3.16 15.15 0.40
N SER A 94 -4.47 14.87 0.29
CA SER A 94 -5.47 15.27 1.29
C SER A 94 -5.35 14.52 2.63
N VAL A 95 -4.75 13.33 2.64
CA VAL A 95 -4.68 12.46 3.83
C VAL A 95 -3.29 11.86 4.07
N GLY A 96 -2.29 12.18 3.25
CA GLY A 96 -0.96 11.59 3.35
C GLY A 96 -0.27 11.85 4.70
N SER A 97 -0.24 13.10 5.17
CA SER A 97 0.38 13.46 6.45
C SER A 97 -0.19 12.71 7.67
N PRO A 98 -1.53 12.69 7.90
CA PRO A 98 -2.07 11.96 9.05
C PRO A 98 -1.83 10.45 8.95
N ILE A 99 -1.86 9.84 7.76
CA ILE A 99 -1.52 8.41 7.60
C ILE A 99 -0.09 8.12 8.06
N LEU A 100 0.87 8.95 7.63
CA LEU A 100 2.28 8.78 8.02
C LEU A 100 2.49 8.96 9.52
N VAL A 101 1.81 9.93 10.14
CA VAL A 101 1.86 10.17 11.58
C VAL A 101 1.27 9.00 12.35
N ASP A 102 0.10 8.50 11.96
CA ASP A 102 -0.56 7.37 12.62
C ASP A 102 0.30 6.09 12.54
N LEU A 103 0.90 5.82 11.38
CA LEU A 103 1.82 4.69 11.20
C LEU A 103 3.13 4.84 11.97
N ALA A 104 3.70 6.05 12.05
CA ALA A 104 4.93 6.29 12.81
C ALA A 104 4.72 6.17 14.33
N ASN A 105 3.52 6.49 14.82
CA ASN A 105 3.19 6.50 16.24
C ASN A 105 2.61 5.16 16.77
N THR A 106 2.36 4.18 15.90
CA THR A 106 1.91 2.86 16.35
C THR A 106 3.01 2.14 17.15
N ALA A 107 2.60 1.29 18.09
CA ALA A 107 3.54 0.53 18.94
C ALA A 107 4.45 -0.42 18.13
N LYS A 108 4.01 -0.82 16.93
CA LYS A 108 4.70 -1.75 16.05
C LYS A 108 4.69 -1.21 14.61
N PRO A 109 5.51 -0.18 14.30
CA PRO A 109 5.48 0.51 13.01
C PRO A 109 6.10 -0.31 11.87
N PRO A 110 5.85 0.06 10.60
CA PRO A 110 6.55 -0.50 9.44
C PRO A 110 8.07 -0.32 9.55
N GLU A 111 8.84 -1.28 9.05
CA GLU A 111 10.32 -1.19 8.99
C GLU A 111 10.78 -0.01 8.12
N ARG A 112 10.00 0.28 7.08
CA ARG A 112 10.26 1.33 6.11
C ARG A 112 8.97 1.88 5.54
N MET A 113 8.92 3.19 5.37
CA MET A 113 7.87 3.87 4.62
C MET A 113 8.50 4.64 3.46
N THR A 114 8.12 4.30 2.23
CA THR A 114 8.54 5.01 1.02
C THR A 114 7.29 5.48 0.30
N VAL A 115 7.08 6.79 0.26
CA VAL A 115 5.85 7.37 -0.26
C VAL A 115 6.13 8.51 -1.22
N THR A 116 5.24 8.69 -2.18
CA THR A 116 5.12 9.94 -2.95
C THR A 116 3.86 10.66 -2.50
N LEU A 117 3.95 11.98 -2.35
CA LEU A 117 2.83 12.87 -2.09
C LEU A 117 2.57 13.63 -3.38
#